data_AF-A0A699HRZ0-F1
#
_entry.id   AF-A0A699HRZ0-F1
#
_cell.length_a   1.000
_cell.length_b   1.000
_cell.length_c   1.000
_cell.angle_alpha   90.00
_cell.angle_beta   90.00
_cell.angle_gamma   90.00
#
_symmetry.space_group_name_H-M   'P 1'
#
loop_
_entity.id
_entity.type
_entity.pdbx_description
1 polymer ?
#
loop_
_entity_poly.entity_id
_entity_poly.type
_entity_poly.pdbx_seq_one_letter_code
_entity_poly.pdbx_strand_id
1 'polypeptide(L)'
;ANYECVNMKAFPINDTRVVCKFLKSLFARFETPLAIISDRGTHFCNDQFAKVMLKKVQLNELNELRDQAYKNSLIYKEKTKRLHDSKIKDRVFNISDRVLLFNSRLKIFFGKLKSRWSGPFTISHVFPYGTVKLSQPDGLNFKVNGQRLKHYFGEDVPKMVVPDLQTFPKDQ
;
A
#
# COMPACT_ATOMS: atom_id res chain seq x y z
N ALA A 1 -27.44 -29.67 16.13
CA ALA A 1 -26.84 -30.86 16.76
C ALA A 1 -25.48 -30.44 17.29
N ASN A 2 -25.28 -30.48 18.61
CA ASN A 2 -23.94 -30.28 19.16
C ASN A 2 -23.18 -31.59 18.95
N TYR A 3 -22.13 -31.54 18.15
CA TYR A 3 -21.29 -32.71 17.88
C TYR A 3 -20.36 -32.89 19.09
N GLU A 4 -20.64 -33.89 19.92
CA GLU A 4 -19.75 -34.28 21.01
C GLU A 4 -18.69 -35.23 20.43
N CYS A 5 -17.41 -34.86 20.50
CA CYS A 5 -16.33 -35.71 20.01
C CYS A 5 -15.74 -36.51 21.19
N VAL A 6 -15.68 -37.83 21.05
CA VAL A 6 -15.05 -38.71 22.04
C VAL A 6 -13.81 -39.33 21.42
N ASN A 7 -12.66 -39.13 22.06
CA ASN A 7 -11.41 -39.82 21.72
C ASN A 7 -10.97 -40.68 22.88
N MET A 8 -10.75 -41.97 22.62
CA MET A 8 -10.21 -42.91 23.60
C MET A 8 -8.94 -43.54 23.05
N LYS A 9 -7.95 -43.74 23.93
CA LYS A 9 -6.73 -44.47 23.60
C LYS A 9 -6.28 -45.27 24.82
N ALA A 10 -6.19 -46.59 24.64
CA ALA A 10 -5.71 -47.48 25.68
C ALA A 10 -4.17 -47.43 25.73
N PHE A 11 -3.63 -47.39 26.95
CA PHE A 11 -2.20 -47.45 27.19
C PHE A 11 -1.90 -48.47 28.30
N PRO A 12 -0.76 -49.17 28.21
CA PRO A 12 -0.39 -50.19 29.21
C PRO A 12 0.07 -49.60 30.55
N ILE A 13 0.42 -48.30 30.58
CA ILE A 13 0.90 -47.58 31.76
C ILE A 13 0.25 -46.19 31.84
N ASN A 14 -0.02 -45.71 33.06
CA ASN A 14 -0.59 -44.39 33.32
C ASN A 14 0.47 -43.41 33.87
N ASP A 15 1.47 -43.11 33.05
CA ASP A 15 2.56 -42.16 33.35
C ASP A 15 2.33 -40.80 32.66
N THR A 16 2.81 -39.71 33.24
CA THR A 16 2.61 -38.31 32.79
C THR A 16 3.10 -38.10 31.36
N ARG A 17 4.15 -38.83 30.95
CA ARG A 17 4.69 -38.81 29.59
C ARG A 17 3.68 -39.31 28.56
N VAL A 18 2.94 -40.38 28.90
CA VAL A 18 1.92 -40.98 28.03
C VAL A 18 0.73 -40.04 27.89
N VAL A 19 0.28 -39.47 29.02
CA VAL A 19 -0.78 -38.46 29.07
C VAL A 19 -0.42 -37.23 28.23
N CYS A 20 0.78 -36.67 28.39
CA CYS A 20 1.26 -35.53 27.60
C CYS A 20 1.32 -35.85 26.10
N LYS A 21 1.72 -37.07 25.73
CA LYS A 21 1.76 -37.51 24.32
C LYS A 21 0.36 -37.62 23.73
N PHE A 22 -0.59 -38.16 24.49
CA PHE A 22 -1.99 -38.22 24.09
C PHE A 22 -2.58 -36.83 23.88
N LEU A 23 -2.37 -35.90 24.82
CA LEU A 23 -2.90 -34.55 24.74
C LEU A 23 -2.29 -33.74 23.58
N LYS A 24 -0.98 -33.87 23.34
CA LYS A 24 -0.35 -33.27 22.16
C LYS A 24 -0.99 -33.78 20.86
N SER A 25 -1.32 -35.07 20.80
CA SER A 25 -2.03 -35.66 19.66
C SER A 25 -3.46 -35.15 19.55
N LEU A 26 -4.14 -34.92 20.68
CA LEU A 26 -5.50 -34.37 20.71
C LEU A 26 -5.51 -32.92 20.21
N PHE A 27 -4.61 -32.08 20.71
CA PHE A 27 -4.50 -30.66 20.32
C PHE A 27 -4.06 -30.45 18.88
N ALA A 28 -3.33 -31.41 18.31
CA ALA A 28 -3.01 -31.39 16.89
C ALA A 28 -4.23 -31.66 16.00
N ARG A 29 -5.25 -32.35 16.54
CA ARG A 29 -6.41 -32.82 15.77
C ARG A 29 -7.66 -31.97 15.99
N PHE A 30 -7.84 -31.42 17.19
CA PHE A 30 -9.06 -30.70 17.60
C PHE A 30 -8.79 -29.29 18.13
N GLU A 31 -7.63 -28.72 17.80
CA GLU A 31 -7.16 -27.43 18.33
C GLU A 31 -6.97 -27.43 19.86
N THR A 32 -6.55 -26.29 20.42
CA THR A 32 -6.31 -26.16 21.86
C THR A 32 -7.64 -25.87 22.56
N PRO A 33 -8.12 -26.75 23.46
CA PRO A 33 -9.36 -26.50 24.18
C PRO A 33 -9.19 -25.34 25.16
N LEU A 34 -10.27 -24.58 25.36
CA LEU A 34 -10.34 -23.47 26.32
C LEU A 34 -10.14 -23.92 27.78
N ALA A 35 -10.58 -25.14 28.12
CA ALA A 35 -10.46 -25.71 29.44
C ALA A 35 -10.35 -27.24 29.37
N ILE A 36 -9.68 -27.85 30.35
CA ILE A 36 -9.56 -29.30 30.51
C ILE A 36 -9.94 -29.65 31.94
N ILE A 37 -10.90 -30.54 32.09
CA ILE A 37 -11.36 -31.05 33.38
C ILE A 37 -10.75 -32.44 33.56
N SER A 38 -10.08 -32.65 34.69
CA SER A 38 -9.43 -33.92 35.05
C SER A 38 -9.81 -34.29 36.48
N ASP A 39 -9.74 -35.58 36.79
CA ASP A 39 -9.89 -36.17 38.12
C ASP A 39 -8.79 -35.76 39.12
N ARG A 40 -7.81 -34.95 38.68
CA ARG A 40 -6.63 -34.53 39.45
C ARG A 40 -5.73 -35.70 39.87
N GLY A 41 -5.72 -36.78 39.11
CA GLY A 41 -4.78 -37.88 39.30
C GLY A 41 -3.32 -37.40 39.27
N THR A 42 -2.43 -38.16 39.92
CA THR A 42 -0.98 -37.85 40.01
C THR A 42 -0.29 -37.73 38.64
N HIS A 43 -0.88 -38.33 37.60
CA HIS A 43 -0.42 -38.28 36.21
C HIS A 43 -0.86 -37.00 35.45
N PHE A 44 -1.82 -36.26 35.98
CA PHE A 44 -2.27 -34.95 35.47
C PHE A 44 -1.71 -33.78 36.29
N CYS A 45 -1.59 -33.94 37.61
CA CYS A 45 -1.04 -32.94 38.53
C CYS A 45 0.50 -32.94 38.56
N ASN A 46 1.14 -32.90 37.38
CA ASN A 46 2.60 -32.84 37.24
C ASN A 46 3.04 -31.53 36.55
N ASP A 47 4.20 -31.02 36.96
CA ASP A 47 4.85 -29.83 36.42
C ASP A 47 5.03 -29.89 34.89
N GLN A 48 5.30 -31.10 34.37
CA GLN A 48 5.38 -31.34 32.92
C GLN A 48 4.06 -31.06 32.18
N PHE A 49 2.92 -31.43 32.76
CA PHE A 49 1.60 -31.21 32.16
C PHE A 49 1.26 -29.71 32.18
N ALA A 50 1.45 -29.05 33.34
CA ALA A 50 1.21 -27.62 33.48
C ALA A 50 2.01 -26.80 32.46
N LYS A 51 3.29 -27.17 32.25
CA LYS A 51 4.16 -26.52 31.25
C LYS A 51 3.68 -26.69 29.81
N VAL A 52 3.15 -27.86 29.45
CA VAL A 52 2.59 -28.10 28.10
C VAL A 52 1.32 -27.27 27.88
N MET A 53 0.45 -27.17 28.89
CA MET A 53 -0.78 -26.37 28.81
C MET A 53 -0.48 -24.88 28.71
N LEU A 54 0.37 -24.36 29.58
CA LEU A 54 0.74 -22.94 29.58
C LEU A 54 1.31 -22.51 28.22
N LYS A 55 2.21 -23.31 27.65
CA LYS A 55 2.80 -23.03 26.34
C LYS A 55 1.75 -23.01 25.22
N LYS A 56 0.72 -23.85 25.30
CA LYS A 56 -0.34 -23.92 24.29
C LYS A 56 -1.28 -22.73 24.36
N VAL A 57 -1.65 -22.30 25.57
CA VAL A 57 -2.46 -21.09 25.80
C VAL A 57 -1.74 -19.85 25.26
N GLN A 58 -0.47 -19.67 25.63
CA GLN A 58 0.36 -18.55 25.15
C GLN A 58 0.45 -18.51 23.61
N LEU A 59 0.57 -19.67 22.98
CA LEU A 59 0.67 -19.76 21.52
C LEU A 59 -0.66 -19.43 20.83
N ASN A 60 -1.79 -19.76 21.46
CA ASN A 60 -3.10 -19.38 20.98
C ASN A 60 -3.32 -17.87 21.09
N GLU A 61 -3.01 -17.27 22.25
CA GLU A 61 -3.07 -15.81 22.44
C GLU A 61 -2.21 -15.08 21.40
N LEU A 62 -1.01 -15.59 21.12
CA LEU A 62 -0.11 -15.01 20.12
C LEU A 62 -0.68 -15.09 18.69
N ASN A 63 -1.33 -16.21 18.34
CA ASN A 63 -2.00 -16.36 17.05
C ASN A 63 -3.18 -15.39 16.91
N GLU A 64 -3.99 -15.24 17.97
CA GLU A 64 -5.10 -14.27 17.97
C GLU A 64 -4.60 -12.84 17.76
N LEU A 65 -3.53 -12.44 18.46
CA LEU A 65 -2.91 -11.12 18.28
C LEU A 65 -2.40 -10.93 16.84
N ARG A 66 -1.82 -11.97 16.23
CA ARG A 66 -1.35 -11.93 14.85
C ARG A 66 -2.51 -11.76 13.86
N ASP A 67 -3.61 -12.47 14.06
CA ASP A 67 -4.81 -12.37 13.23
C ASP A 67 -5.45 -10.97 13.34
N GLN A 68 -5.52 -10.42 14.55
CA GLN A 68 -5.96 -9.05 14.78
C GLN A 68 -5.05 -8.04 14.08
N ALA A 69 -3.73 -8.18 14.21
CA ALA A 69 -2.77 -7.31 13.54
C ALA A 69 -2.91 -7.36 12.00
N TYR A 70 -3.13 -8.54 11.44
CA TYR A 70 -3.35 -8.71 9.99
C TYR A 70 -4.65 -8.03 9.53
N LYS A 71 -5.77 -8.28 10.23
CA LYS A 71 -7.06 -7.61 9.97
C LYS A 71 -6.92 -6.10 10.04
N ASN A 72 -6.27 -5.59 11.10
CA ASN A 72 -6.03 -4.16 11.27
C ASN A 72 -5.20 -3.58 10.13
N SER A 73 -4.10 -4.24 9.75
CA SER A 73 -3.25 -3.82 8.63
C SER A 73 -4.04 -3.72 7.32
N LEU A 74 -4.88 -4.71 7.03
CA LEU A 74 -5.74 -4.72 5.85
C LEU A 74 -6.70 -3.52 5.84
N ILE A 75 -7.36 -3.28 6.98
CA ILE A 75 -8.28 -2.14 7.15
C ILE A 75 -7.55 -0.80 6.93
N TYR A 76 -6.36 -0.61 7.51
CA TYR A 76 -5.61 0.63 7.32
C TYR A 76 -5.22 0.85 5.86
N LYS A 77 -4.69 -0.18 5.19
CA LYS A 77 -4.35 -0.11 3.76
C LYS A 77 -5.56 0.25 2.91
N GLU A 78 -6.70 -0.37 3.18
CA GLU A 78 -7.93 -0.10 2.45
C GLU A 78 -8.45 1.31 2.71
N LYS A 79 -8.47 1.77 3.97
CA LYS A 79 -8.86 3.15 4.32
C LYS A 79 -7.97 4.18 3.63
N THR A 80 -6.65 3.99 3.67
CA THR A 80 -5.70 4.87 2.99
C THR A 80 -5.91 4.85 1.48
N LYS A 81 -6.14 3.69 0.87
CA LYS A 81 -6.46 3.58 -0.56
C LYS A 81 -7.75 4.31 -0.90
N ARG A 82 -8.84 4.11 -0.16
CA ARG A 82 -10.12 4.81 -0.37
C ARG A 82 -9.96 6.34 -0.26
N LEU A 83 -9.21 6.81 0.73
CA LEU A 83 -8.92 8.24 0.91
C LEU A 83 -8.00 8.80 -0.17
N HIS A 84 -7.07 8.00 -0.70
CA HIS A 84 -6.23 8.38 -1.83
C HIS A 84 -7.06 8.48 -3.10
N ASP A 85 -7.83 7.43 -3.41
CA ASP A 85 -8.62 7.32 -4.62
C ASP A 85 -9.72 8.37 -4.68
N SER A 86 -10.34 8.72 -3.54
CA SER A 86 -11.31 9.82 -3.46
C SER A 86 -10.71 11.21 -3.69
N LYS A 87 -9.39 11.38 -3.50
CA LYS A 87 -8.67 12.63 -3.78
C LYS A 87 -8.13 12.69 -5.21
N ILE A 88 -8.20 11.61 -5.98
CA ILE A 88 -7.83 11.62 -7.40
C ILE A 88 -8.87 12.46 -8.12
N LYS A 89 -8.45 13.65 -8.57
CA LYS A 89 -9.27 14.49 -9.44
C LYS A 89 -9.14 14.00 -10.87
N ASP A 90 -10.27 13.92 -11.56
CA ASP A 90 -10.29 13.72 -13.00
C ASP A 90 -9.61 14.91 -13.68
N ARG A 91 -8.62 14.58 -14.51
CA ARG A 91 -7.87 15.55 -15.30
C ARG A 91 -8.39 15.49 -16.72
N VAL A 92 -9.39 16.31 -17.00
CA VAL A 92 -9.90 16.51 -18.36
C VAL A 92 -9.07 17.60 -19.02
N PHE A 93 -8.51 17.29 -20.17
CA PHE A 93 -7.68 18.21 -20.95
C PHE A 93 -8.40 18.54 -22.26
N ASN A 94 -8.40 19.81 -22.63
CA ASN A 94 -8.91 20.28 -23.91
C ASN A 94 -7.76 20.64 -24.86
N ILE A 95 -8.06 20.65 -26.16
CA ILE A 95 -7.14 21.18 -27.15
C ILE A 95 -6.91 22.67 -26.85
N SER A 96 -5.67 23.12 -27.02
CA SER A 96 -5.18 24.49 -26.72
C SER A 96 -4.97 24.81 -25.23
N ASP A 97 -5.27 23.90 -24.29
CA ASP A 97 -4.92 24.10 -22.88
C ASP A 97 -3.39 24.22 -22.72
N ARG A 98 -2.95 25.11 -21.82
CA ARG A 98 -1.55 25.17 -21.37
C ARG A 98 -1.33 24.20 -20.22
N VAL A 99 -0.30 23.35 -20.33
CA VAL A 99 0.01 22.31 -19.34
C VAL A 99 1.49 22.23 -19.04
N LEU A 100 1.81 21.89 -17.79
CA LEU A 100 3.14 21.51 -17.35
C LEU A 100 3.35 20.01 -17.49
N LEU A 101 4.55 19.61 -17.89
CA LEU A 101 4.94 18.20 -17.99
C LEU A 101 5.85 17.79 -16.82
N PHE A 102 5.50 16.71 -16.13
CA PHE A 102 6.34 16.13 -15.08
C PHE A 102 7.51 15.34 -15.65
N ASN A 103 8.74 15.66 -15.25
CA ASN A 103 9.94 14.90 -15.60
C ASN A 103 10.17 13.72 -14.64
N SER A 104 9.86 12.50 -15.08
CA SER A 104 9.97 11.28 -14.26
C SER A 104 11.39 10.85 -13.95
N ARG A 105 12.39 11.29 -14.73
CA ARG A 105 13.80 10.93 -14.48
C ARG A 105 14.28 11.65 -13.23
N LEU A 106 14.67 10.88 -12.21
CA LEU A 106 15.28 11.42 -10.99
C LEU A 106 16.66 11.97 -11.34
N LYS A 107 16.85 13.28 -11.17
CA LYS A 107 18.18 13.89 -11.16
C LYS A 107 18.48 14.26 -9.71
N ILE A 108 19.48 13.62 -9.12
CA ILE A 108 19.98 13.97 -7.79
C ILE A 108 20.72 15.30 -7.98
N PHE A 109 20.19 16.39 -7.40
CA PHE A 109 20.83 17.69 -7.45
C PHE A 109 21.51 17.94 -6.09
N PHE A 110 22.82 18.22 -6.11
CA PHE A 110 23.53 18.75 -4.94
C PHE A 110 23.27 20.26 -4.90
N GLY A 111 22.29 20.71 -4.11
CA GLY A 111 21.87 22.11 -4.00
C GLY A 111 20.35 22.30 -3.85
N LYS A 112 19.85 23.51 -4.14
CA LYS A 112 18.41 23.83 -4.03
C LYS A 112 17.58 22.95 -4.97
N LEU A 113 16.49 22.38 -4.45
CA LEU A 113 15.53 21.58 -5.22
C LEU A 113 14.96 22.39 -6.39
N LYS A 114 15.27 21.99 -7.62
CA LYS A 114 14.61 22.50 -8.84
C LYS A 114 13.25 21.83 -9.01
N SER A 115 12.25 22.56 -9.52
CA SER A 115 10.95 21.97 -9.83
C SER A 115 11.11 20.87 -10.89
N ARG A 116 10.37 19.77 -10.74
CA ARG A 116 10.37 18.66 -11.71
C ARG A 116 9.40 18.88 -12.88
N TRP A 117 8.74 20.03 -12.91
CA TRP A 117 7.79 20.40 -13.94
C TRP A 117 8.50 21.22 -15.01
N SER A 118 8.44 20.75 -16.24
CA SER A 118 8.98 21.45 -17.40
C SER A 118 7.86 22.19 -18.11
N GLY A 119 8.12 23.46 -18.45
CA GLY A 119 7.49 24.32 -19.45
C GLY A 119 5.95 24.41 -19.46
N PRO A 120 5.36 25.57 -19.79
CA PRO A 120 4.02 25.56 -20.35
C PRO A 120 4.09 25.03 -21.79
N PHE A 121 3.38 23.94 -22.05
CA PHE A 121 3.18 23.39 -23.39
C PHE A 121 1.71 23.55 -23.78
N THR A 122 1.44 23.70 -25.08
CA THR A 122 0.07 23.77 -25.58
C THR A 122 -0.37 22.39 -26.07
N ILE A 123 -1.56 21.95 -25.68
CA ILE A 123 -2.12 20.69 -26.16
C ILE A 123 -2.57 20.84 -27.61
N SER A 124 -2.05 20.01 -28.50
CA SER A 124 -2.44 19.96 -29.91
C SER A 124 -3.56 18.95 -30.18
N HIS A 125 -3.55 17.83 -29.46
CA HIS A 125 -4.52 16.76 -29.66
C HIS A 125 -4.64 15.89 -28.40
N VAL A 126 -5.86 15.50 -28.04
CA VAL A 126 -6.16 14.59 -26.93
C VAL A 126 -6.72 13.30 -27.50
N PHE A 127 -6.12 12.17 -27.16
CA PHE A 127 -6.61 10.85 -27.56
C PHE A 127 -7.57 10.30 -26.48
N PRO A 128 -8.58 9.49 -26.86
CA PRO A 128 -9.57 8.97 -25.91
C PRO A 128 -8.96 8.13 -24.78
N TYR A 129 -7.79 7.51 -25.01
CA TYR A 129 -7.08 6.68 -24.04
C TYR A 129 -6.13 7.46 -23.11
N GLY A 130 -6.27 8.78 -23.01
CA GLY A 130 -5.49 9.61 -22.07
C GLY A 130 -4.06 9.95 -22.52
N THR A 131 -3.67 9.60 -23.75
CA THR A 131 -2.45 10.13 -24.37
C THR A 131 -2.73 11.53 -24.89
N VAL A 132 -1.79 12.45 -24.70
CA VAL A 132 -1.90 13.85 -25.11
C VAL A 132 -0.70 14.20 -25.98
N LYS A 133 -0.95 14.88 -27.09
CA LYS A 133 0.08 15.37 -28.00
C LYS A 133 0.35 16.84 -27.67
N LEU A 134 1.57 17.13 -27.21
CA LEU A 134 2.00 18.48 -26.88
C LEU A 134 2.70 19.14 -28.06
N SER A 135 2.55 20.46 -28.15
CA SER A 135 3.27 21.31 -29.10
C SER A 135 4.34 22.14 -28.39
N GLN A 136 5.47 22.36 -29.08
CA GLN A 136 6.56 23.22 -28.66
C GLN A 136 6.69 24.42 -29.59
N PRO A 137 7.13 25.59 -29.10
CA PRO A 137 7.41 26.76 -29.94
C PRO A 137 8.49 26.47 -31.01
N ASP A 138 9.48 25.64 -30.66
CA ASP A 138 10.69 25.43 -31.47
C ASP A 138 10.70 24.11 -32.28
N GLY A 139 9.63 23.30 -32.29
CA GLY A 139 9.71 22.02 -33.00
C GLY A 139 8.57 20.99 -32.86
N LEU A 140 8.95 19.73 -33.08
CA LEU A 140 8.08 18.59 -33.36
C LEU A 140 7.15 18.24 -32.18
N ASN A 141 5.87 18.06 -32.49
CA ASN A 141 4.89 17.61 -31.52
C ASN A 141 5.21 16.20 -31.00
N PHE A 142 5.19 16.00 -29.68
CA PHE A 142 5.47 14.70 -29.06
C PHE A 142 4.30 14.21 -28.20
N LYS A 143 4.18 12.89 -28.07
CA LYS A 143 3.10 12.23 -27.32
C LYS A 143 3.55 11.93 -25.88
N VAL A 144 2.68 12.23 -24.92
CA VAL A 144 2.91 11.95 -23.49
C VAL A 144 1.65 11.37 -22.86
N ASN A 145 1.82 10.64 -21.77
CA ASN A 145 0.70 10.20 -20.94
C ASN A 145 0.13 11.41 -20.16
N GLY A 146 -1.18 11.66 -20.28
CA GLY A 146 -1.90 12.75 -19.61
C GLY A 146 -1.80 12.72 -18.08
N GLN A 147 -1.54 11.55 -17.47
CA GLN A 147 -1.30 11.45 -16.03
C GLN A 147 -0.07 12.25 -15.56
N ARG A 148 0.87 12.52 -16.46
CA ARG A 148 2.08 13.32 -16.21
C ARG A 148 1.88 14.81 -16.47
N LEU A 149 0.67 15.22 -16.82
CA LEU A 149 0.31 16.61 -17.12
C LEU A 149 -0.44 17.25 -15.95
N LYS A 150 -0.30 18.57 -15.86
CA LYS A 150 -1.02 19.44 -14.93
C LYS A 150 -1.36 20.76 -15.63
N HIS A 151 -2.59 21.26 -15.49
CA HIS A 151 -2.96 22.58 -16.01
C HIS A 151 -2.04 23.69 -15.49
N TYR A 152 -1.64 24.55 -16.42
CA TYR A 152 -0.92 25.77 -16.14
C TYR A 152 -1.89 26.96 -16.26
N PHE A 153 -2.19 27.60 -15.14
CA PHE A 153 -3.10 28.75 -15.07
C PHE A 153 -2.37 30.11 -15.01
N GLY A 154 -1.05 30.12 -15.23
CA GLY A 154 -0.26 31.37 -15.24
C GLY A 154 -0.57 32.20 -16.49
N GLU A 155 -0.75 33.51 -16.25
CA GLU A 155 -1.22 34.54 -17.19
C GLU A 155 -0.62 34.51 -18.60
N ASP A 156 -1.40 35.00 -19.56
CA ASP A 156 -0.90 35.57 -20.79
C ASP A 156 0.07 36.70 -20.46
N VAL A 157 1.37 36.42 -20.55
CA VAL A 157 2.33 37.51 -20.78
C VAL A 157 1.83 38.18 -22.06
N PRO A 158 1.40 39.46 -22.05
CA PRO A 158 1.13 40.17 -23.28
C PRO A 158 2.37 39.97 -24.15
N LYS A 159 2.19 39.64 -25.44
CA LYS A 159 3.28 39.81 -26.41
C LYS A 159 3.80 41.22 -26.18
N MET A 160 4.96 41.38 -25.55
CA MET A 160 5.73 42.60 -25.71
C MET A 160 6.05 42.60 -27.20
N VAL A 161 5.22 43.31 -27.96
CA VAL A 161 5.60 43.84 -29.24
C VAL A 161 6.89 44.59 -28.92
N VAL A 162 8.01 44.02 -29.33
CA VAL A 162 9.28 44.76 -29.35
C VAL A 162 9.00 45.93 -30.29
N PRO A 163 8.94 47.19 -29.82
CA PRO A 163 8.94 48.30 -30.75
C PRO A 163 10.30 48.21 -31.46
N ASP A 164 10.28 48.21 -32.79
CA ASP A 164 11.48 48.14 -33.62
C ASP A 164 12.59 49.00 -33.02
N LEU A 165 13.75 48.37 -32.80
CA LEU A 165 14.99 49.09 -32.52
C LEU A 165 15.26 50.01 -33.72
N GLN A 166 14.78 51.25 -33.65
CA GLN A 166 15.21 52.29 -34.55
C GLN A 166 16.71 52.47 -34.34
N THR A 167 17.46 52.09 -35.38
CA THR A 167 18.88 52.38 -35.56
C THR A 167 19.11 53.86 -35.33
N PHE A 168 19.92 54.20 -34.33
CA PHE A 168 20.46 55.55 -34.18
C PHE A 168 21.27 55.90 -35.45
N PRO A 169 21.14 57.12 -36.00
CA PRO A 169 21.99 57.54 -37.10
C PRO A 169 23.42 57.63 -36.59
N LYS A 170 24.36 57.08 -37.35
CA LYS A 170 25.78 57.34 -37.14
C LYS A 170 26.04 58.77 -37.58
N ASP A 171 26.40 59.62 -36.63
CA ASP A 171 26.96 60.92 -36.93
C ASP A 171 28.31 60.77 -37.65
N GLN A 172 28.54 61.76 -38.51
CA GLN A 172 29.57 61.91 -39.53
C GLN A 172 30.94 62.25 -38.96
#